data_AF-A0A0C2N1F6-F1
#
_entry.id   AF-A0A0C2N1F6-F1
#
_cell.length_a   1.000
_cell.length_b   1.000
_cell.length_c   1.000
_cell.angle_alpha   90.00
_cell.angle_beta   90.00
_cell.angle_gamma   90.00
#
_symmetry.space_group_name_H-M   'P 1'
#
loop_
_entity.id
_entity.type
_entity.pdbx_description
1 polymer ?
#
loop_
_entity_poly.entity_id
_entity_poly.type
_entity_poly.pdbx_seq_one_letter_code
_entity_poly.pdbx_strand_id
1 'polypeptide(L)'
;MEKRLSSTRTIRKEVPGAQQVKFATEFKLVIPNELKLYNSEMKELYISKNLNIELPKSVGKTIHDILNKYLESKLQNLNDENQNNADFTELEREDTGIKQLSSVEMTFYVEVTRAIQTYFNYLLPRCLLVEDENSVEPPDGIGKNEYDQAYGLEHLMRLFEVLPNYLVNTLRMNQNNSDKVANHMNEFLDWLSKSIDQFK
;
A
#
# COMPACT_ATOMS: atom_id res chain seq x y z
N MET A 1 -6.35 63.43 18.86
CA MET A 1 -5.24 62.63 18.32
C MET A 1 -5.82 61.26 17.98
N GLU A 2 -6.42 61.09 16.80
CA GLU A 2 -7.02 59.83 16.37
C GLU A 2 -6.56 59.54 14.93
N LYS A 3 -5.68 58.55 14.77
CA LYS A 3 -5.29 58.04 13.46
C LYS A 3 -6.22 56.88 13.11
N ARG A 4 -7.12 57.10 12.15
CA ARG A 4 -7.85 56.02 11.46
C ARG A 4 -6.88 55.32 10.50
N LEU A 5 -6.54 54.06 10.78
CA LEU A 5 -5.84 53.18 9.84
C LEU A 5 -6.87 52.59 8.86
N SER A 6 -6.79 53.02 7.61
CA SER A 6 -7.56 52.47 6.49
C SER A 6 -7.10 51.03 6.19
N SER A 7 -7.99 50.07 6.41
CA SER A 7 -7.81 48.67 6.00
C SER A 7 -7.94 48.57 4.48
N THR A 8 -6.81 48.41 3.80
CA THR A 8 -6.76 48.06 2.37
C THR A 8 -7.11 46.58 2.22
N ARG A 9 -8.35 46.28 1.78
CA ARG A 9 -8.75 44.96 1.30
C ARG A 9 -8.01 44.68 -0.01
N THR A 10 -7.00 43.81 0.04
CA THR A 10 -6.40 43.22 -1.16
C THR A 10 -7.41 42.26 -1.79
N ILE A 11 -8.09 42.70 -2.85
CA ILE A 11 -8.90 41.82 -3.70
C ILE A 11 -7.91 41.00 -4.55
N ARG A 12 -7.74 39.71 -4.23
CA ARG A 12 -7.04 38.77 -5.11
C ARG A 12 -7.88 38.61 -6.38
N LYS A 13 -7.37 39.10 -7.51
CA LYS A 13 -7.91 38.77 -8.84
C LYS A 13 -7.65 37.28 -9.09
N GLU A 14 -8.71 36.51 -9.29
CA GLU A 14 -8.60 35.14 -9.80
C GLU A 14 -8.04 35.19 -11.23
N VAL A 15 -7.00 34.39 -11.48
CA VAL A 15 -6.36 34.28 -12.80
C VAL A 15 -7.27 33.40 -13.68
N PRO A 16 -7.85 33.92 -14.78
CA PRO A 16 -8.65 33.11 -15.70
C PRO A 16 -7.71 32.11 -16.39
N GLY A 17 -7.95 30.81 -16.20
CA GLY A 17 -7.17 29.73 -16.82
C GLY A 17 -6.36 28.84 -15.88
N ALA A 18 -6.35 29.13 -14.56
CA ALA A 18 -5.83 28.15 -13.60
C ALA A 18 -6.82 26.97 -13.52
N GLN A 19 -6.47 25.83 -14.12
CA GLN A 19 -7.17 24.58 -13.87
C GLN A 19 -7.20 24.36 -12.35
N GLN A 20 -8.40 24.38 -11.77
CA GLN A 20 -8.59 24.04 -10.37
C GLN A 20 -8.15 22.58 -10.20
N VAL A 21 -6.96 22.37 -9.64
CA VAL A 21 -6.48 21.04 -9.28
C VAL A 21 -7.37 20.56 -8.14
N LYS A 22 -8.36 19.72 -8.47
CA LYS A 22 -9.18 19.03 -7.47
C LYS A 22 -8.32 17.94 -6.84
N PHE A 23 -8.00 18.12 -5.58
CA PHE A 23 -7.36 17.09 -4.77
C PHE A 23 -8.35 15.99 -4.44
N ALA A 24 -7.83 14.77 -4.31
CA ALA A 24 -8.59 13.64 -3.83
C ALA A 24 -9.08 13.96 -2.41
N THR A 25 -10.39 13.80 -2.22
CA THR A 25 -11.03 13.92 -0.89
C THR A 25 -11.30 12.55 -0.28
N GLU A 26 -11.00 11.50 -1.03
CA GLU A 26 -11.29 10.12 -0.72
C GLU A 26 -10.23 9.20 -1.34
N PHE A 27 -9.86 8.17 -0.60
CA PHE A 27 -9.05 7.05 -1.05
C PHE A 27 -9.81 5.77 -0.66
N LYS A 28 -10.28 5.00 -1.64
CA LYS A 28 -11.12 3.81 -1.41
C LYS A 28 -10.32 2.54 -1.63
N LEU A 29 -10.08 1.81 -0.55
CA LEU A 29 -9.60 0.42 -0.62
C LEU A 29 -10.77 -0.54 -0.45
N VAL A 30 -10.83 -1.53 -1.32
CA VAL A 30 -11.81 -2.61 -1.28
C VAL A 30 -11.12 -3.82 -0.68
N ILE A 31 -11.29 -4.01 0.64
CA ILE A 31 -10.74 -5.19 1.33
C ILE A 31 -11.65 -6.40 1.05
N PRO A 32 -11.13 -7.50 0.45
CA PRO A 32 -11.85 -8.75 0.25
C PRO A 32 -12.43 -9.32 1.55
N ASN A 33 -13.51 -10.10 1.45
CA ASN A 33 -14.23 -10.62 2.61
C ASN A 33 -13.39 -11.61 3.42
N GLU A 34 -12.55 -12.39 2.74
CA GLU A 34 -11.62 -13.36 3.31
C GLU A 34 -10.62 -12.66 4.23
N LEU A 35 -10.10 -11.52 3.77
CA LEU A 35 -9.15 -10.70 4.54
C LEU A 35 -9.84 -9.96 5.69
N LYS A 36 -11.08 -9.49 5.51
CA LYS A 36 -11.89 -8.92 6.60
C LYS A 36 -12.19 -9.94 7.68
N LEU A 37 -12.55 -11.17 7.30
CA LEU A 37 -12.83 -12.26 8.22
C LEU A 37 -11.58 -12.59 9.03
N TYR A 38 -10.45 -12.81 8.35
CA TYR A 38 -9.17 -13.05 9.01
C TYR A 38 -8.80 -11.94 9.99
N ASN A 39 -8.93 -10.67 9.59
CA ASN A 39 -8.60 -9.56 10.48
C ASN A 39 -9.52 -9.49 11.72
N SER A 40 -10.80 -9.84 11.54
CA SER A 40 -11.78 -9.89 12.65
C SER A 40 -11.45 -11.02 13.63
N GLU A 41 -11.13 -12.21 13.11
CA GLU A 41 -10.71 -13.35 13.92
C GLU A 41 -9.43 -13.04 14.71
N MET A 42 -8.43 -12.43 14.07
CA MET A 42 -7.20 -12.03 14.74
C MET A 42 -7.48 -11.02 15.85
N LYS A 43 -8.29 -9.98 15.60
CA LYS A 43 -8.69 -9.01 16.64
C LYS A 43 -9.37 -9.67 17.83
N GLU A 44 -10.28 -10.61 17.58
CA GLU A 44 -10.94 -11.36 18.65
C GLU A 44 -9.94 -12.19 19.46
N LEU A 45 -8.97 -12.85 18.81
CA LEU A 45 -7.93 -13.61 19.50
C LEU A 45 -7.06 -12.73 20.40
N TYR A 46 -6.71 -11.52 19.96
CA TYR A 46 -5.98 -10.56 20.79
C TYR A 46 -6.78 -10.17 22.04
N ILE A 47 -8.05 -9.78 21.86
CA ILE A 47 -8.91 -9.30 22.95
C ILE A 47 -9.27 -10.41 23.94
N SER A 48 -9.62 -11.60 23.43
CA SER A 48 -10.21 -12.67 24.25
C SER A 48 -9.18 -13.63 24.84
N LYS A 49 -8.03 -13.82 24.19
CA LYS A 49 -7.04 -14.85 24.56
C LYS A 49 -5.69 -14.31 24.99
N ASN A 50 -5.52 -12.98 25.07
CA ASN A 50 -4.24 -12.33 25.35
C ASN A 50 -3.12 -12.93 24.48
N LEU A 51 -3.41 -13.08 23.18
CA LEU A 51 -2.54 -13.78 22.26
C LEU A 51 -1.22 -13.01 22.15
N ASN A 52 -0.14 -13.60 22.65
CA ASN A 52 1.21 -13.14 22.34
C ASN A 52 1.54 -13.60 20.92
N ILE A 53 1.63 -12.65 20.00
CA ILE A 53 2.15 -12.94 18.68
C ILE A 53 3.65 -13.21 18.77
N GLU A 54 4.05 -14.35 18.24
CA GLU A 54 5.45 -14.69 18.07
C GLU A 54 6.10 -13.73 17.08
N LEU A 55 7.13 -13.03 17.56
CA LEU A 55 8.00 -12.17 16.78
C LEU A 55 9.46 -12.59 17.02
N PRO A 56 10.32 -12.58 16.00
CA PRO A 56 10.00 -12.31 14.60
C PRO A 56 9.19 -13.46 13.97
N LYS A 57 8.41 -13.16 12.93
CA LYS A 57 7.73 -14.18 12.14
C LYS A 57 8.74 -15.08 11.42
N SER A 58 8.34 -16.33 11.21
CA SER A 58 9.12 -17.27 10.41
C SER A 58 9.32 -16.76 8.99
N VAL A 59 10.48 -17.06 8.41
CA VAL A 59 10.79 -16.80 7.00
C VAL A 59 9.68 -17.35 6.09
N GLY A 60 9.25 -16.55 5.13
CA GLY A 60 8.13 -16.83 4.23
C GLY A 60 6.79 -16.29 4.72
N LYS A 61 6.71 -15.76 5.96
CA LYS A 61 5.49 -15.18 6.55
C LYS A 61 5.65 -13.71 6.98
N THR A 62 6.81 -13.12 6.76
CA THR A 62 7.03 -11.70 7.06
C THR A 62 6.33 -10.84 6.01
N ILE A 63 6.07 -9.57 6.32
CA ILE A 63 5.53 -8.62 5.34
C ILE A 63 6.49 -8.47 4.16
N HIS A 64 7.79 -8.47 4.42
CA HIS A 64 8.81 -8.48 3.38
C HIS A 64 8.60 -9.64 2.40
N ASP A 65 8.41 -10.85 2.92
CA ASP A 65 8.17 -12.05 2.10
C ASP A 65 6.86 -11.96 1.33
N ILE A 66 5.79 -11.47 1.96
CA ILE A 66 4.47 -11.31 1.33
C ILE A 66 4.58 -10.36 0.12
N LEU A 67 5.24 -9.22 0.29
CA LEU A 67 5.43 -8.23 -0.77
C LEU A 67 6.29 -8.77 -1.92
N ASN A 68 7.37 -9.49 -1.60
CA ASN A 68 8.22 -10.12 -2.62
C ASN A 68 7.46 -11.18 -3.41
N LYS A 69 6.70 -12.06 -2.75
CA LYS A 69 5.89 -13.07 -3.42
C LYS A 69 4.82 -12.46 -4.35
N TYR A 70 4.26 -11.31 -3.98
CA TYR A 70 3.36 -10.59 -4.87
C TYR A 70 4.07 -10.12 -6.14
N LEU A 71 5.26 -9.52 -6.01
CA LEU A 71 6.07 -9.08 -7.16
C LEU A 71 6.47 -10.25 -8.05
N GLU A 72 6.87 -11.38 -7.47
CA GLU A 72 7.17 -12.61 -8.20
C GLU A 72 5.96 -13.11 -8.98
N SER A 73 4.77 -13.12 -8.36
CA SER A 73 3.52 -13.51 -9.04
C SER A 73 3.18 -12.59 -10.21
N LYS A 74 3.39 -11.27 -10.06
CA LYS A 74 3.15 -10.31 -11.14
C LYS A 74 4.17 -10.46 -12.28
N LEU A 75 5.43 -10.70 -11.96
CA LEU A 75 6.47 -10.97 -12.96
C LEU A 75 6.18 -12.25 -13.74
N GLN A 76 5.71 -13.30 -13.07
CA GLN A 76 5.34 -14.55 -13.74
C GLN A 76 4.19 -14.35 -14.73
N ASN A 77 3.12 -13.67 -14.30
CA ASN A 77 1.96 -13.40 -15.17
C ASN A 77 2.37 -12.61 -16.44
N LEU A 78 3.23 -11.60 -16.29
CA LEU A 78 3.75 -10.83 -17.42
C LEU A 78 4.59 -11.69 -18.37
N ASN A 79 5.36 -12.65 -17.85
CA ASN A 79 6.13 -13.58 -18.69
C ASN A 79 5.23 -14.55 -19.44
N ASP A 80 4.18 -15.07 -18.80
CA ASP A 80 3.24 -16.01 -19.39
C ASP A 80 2.43 -15.33 -20.52
N GLU A 81 1.99 -14.08 -20.33
CA GLU A 81 1.32 -13.30 -21.38
C GLU A 81 2.22 -13.08 -22.60
N ASN A 82 3.52 -12.81 -22.40
CA ASN A 82 4.47 -12.63 -23.49
C ASN A 82 4.73 -13.94 -24.26
N GLN A 83 4.77 -15.08 -23.58
CA GLN A 83 4.93 -16.39 -24.23
C GLN A 83 3.70 -16.78 -25.05
N ASN A 84 2.50 -16.56 -24.51
CA ASN A 84 1.25 -16.86 -25.21
C ASN A 84 1.03 -15.98 -26.44
N ASN A 85 1.54 -14.74 -26.44
CA ASN A 85 1.47 -13.84 -27.59
C ASN A 85 2.55 -14.15 -28.65
N ALA A 86 3.67 -14.76 -28.26
CA ALA A 86 4.75 -15.13 -29.18
C ALA A 86 4.39 -16.31 -30.10
N ASP A 87 3.42 -17.15 -29.70
CA ASP A 87 2.97 -18.32 -30.47
C ASP A 87 1.97 -17.97 -31.60
N PHE A 88 1.58 -16.69 -31.74
CA PHE A 88 0.60 -16.24 -32.75
C PHE A 88 1.14 -15.26 -33.80
N THR A 89 2.41 -14.84 -33.73
CA THR A 89 3.00 -13.90 -34.69
C THR A 89 4.41 -14.30 -35.10
N GLU A 90 4.52 -15.24 -36.05
CA GLU A 90 5.76 -15.51 -36.78
C GLU A 90 5.94 -14.58 -38.01
N LEU A 91 5.16 -13.51 -38.10
CA LEU A 91 5.28 -12.49 -39.16
C LEU A 91 5.20 -11.10 -38.53
N GLU A 92 6.25 -10.32 -38.77
CA GLU A 92 6.44 -8.89 -38.43
C GLU A 92 7.09 -8.60 -37.06
N ARG A 93 8.43 -8.56 -37.10
CA ARG A 93 9.29 -7.95 -36.09
C ARG A 93 9.11 -6.42 -36.11
N GLU A 94 8.45 -5.86 -35.11
CA GLU A 94 8.66 -4.47 -34.65
C GLU A 94 9.04 -4.48 -33.15
N ASP A 95 10.34 -4.46 -32.90
CA ASP A 95 11.03 -4.82 -31.64
C ASP A 95 11.11 -3.69 -30.59
N THR A 96 10.10 -2.84 -30.39
CA THR A 96 10.22 -1.75 -29.38
C THR A 96 8.99 -1.46 -28.52
N GLY A 97 7.78 -1.91 -28.85
CA GLY A 97 6.58 -1.58 -28.07
C GLY A 97 6.34 -2.46 -26.83
N ILE A 98 6.36 -3.78 -27.01
CA ILE A 98 5.81 -4.72 -26.01
C ILE A 98 6.76 -4.92 -24.80
N LYS A 99 8.09 -4.93 -25.01
CA LYS A 99 9.09 -4.99 -23.93
C LYS A 99 9.09 -3.72 -23.05
N GLN A 100 8.66 -2.58 -23.59
CA GLN A 100 8.71 -1.31 -22.87
C GLN A 100 7.48 -1.12 -21.97
N LEU A 101 6.30 -1.60 -22.37
CA LEU A 101 5.09 -1.58 -21.53
C LEU A 101 5.22 -2.48 -20.28
N SER A 102 5.72 -3.71 -20.44
CA SER A 102 5.93 -4.64 -19.32
C SER A 102 6.92 -4.11 -18.26
N SER A 103 7.93 -3.34 -18.69
CA SER A 103 8.86 -2.64 -17.79
C SER A 103 8.19 -1.52 -16.98
N VAL A 104 7.29 -0.76 -17.61
CA VAL A 104 6.60 0.37 -16.97
C VAL A 104 5.55 -0.11 -15.96
N GLU A 105 4.77 -1.14 -16.29
CA GLU A 105 3.80 -1.72 -15.35
C GLU A 105 4.48 -2.41 -14.17
N MET A 106 5.57 -3.15 -14.42
CA MET A 106 6.37 -3.72 -13.34
C MET A 106 6.95 -2.65 -12.41
N THR A 107 7.38 -1.51 -12.97
CA THR A 107 7.81 -0.36 -12.16
C THR A 107 6.69 0.12 -11.23
N PHE A 108 5.44 0.13 -11.69
CA PHE A 108 4.31 0.53 -10.84
C PHE A 108 4.06 -0.46 -9.70
N TYR A 109 4.09 -1.78 -9.97
CA TYR A 109 3.95 -2.79 -8.92
C TYR A 109 5.04 -2.65 -7.85
N VAL A 110 6.29 -2.44 -8.26
CA VAL A 110 7.43 -2.22 -7.36
C VAL A 110 7.26 -0.96 -6.52
N GLU A 111 6.80 0.14 -7.11
CA GLU A 111 6.56 1.39 -6.37
C GLU A 111 5.41 1.23 -5.36
N VAL A 112 4.34 0.51 -5.71
CA VAL A 112 3.23 0.24 -4.78
C VAL A 112 3.66 -0.63 -3.62
N THR A 113 4.40 -1.73 -3.85
CA THR A 113 4.89 -2.57 -2.75
C THR A 113 5.87 -1.83 -1.86
N ARG A 114 6.77 -1.03 -2.46
CA ARG A 114 7.70 -0.17 -1.71
C ARG A 114 6.96 0.87 -0.87
N ALA A 115 5.89 1.45 -1.40
CA ALA A 115 5.05 2.38 -0.65
C ALA A 115 4.38 1.68 0.53
N ILE A 116 3.80 0.49 0.33
CA ILE A 116 3.20 -0.32 1.40
C ILE A 116 4.24 -0.60 2.50
N GLN A 117 5.43 -1.10 2.12
CA GLN A 117 6.54 -1.35 3.05
C GLN A 117 6.93 -0.10 3.84
N THR A 118 7.08 1.04 3.14
CA THR A 118 7.46 2.32 3.75
C THR A 118 6.41 2.79 4.74
N TYR A 119 5.12 2.75 4.36
CA TYR A 119 4.03 3.12 5.27
C TYR A 119 3.91 2.16 6.44
N PHE A 120 4.13 0.87 6.24
CA PHE A 120 4.14 -0.09 7.32
C PHE A 120 5.21 0.25 8.36
N ASN A 121 6.46 0.38 7.92
CA ASN A 121 7.59 0.68 8.79
C ASN A 121 7.44 2.03 9.51
N TYR A 122 6.78 2.99 8.86
CA TYR A 122 6.47 4.27 9.47
C TYR A 122 5.30 4.20 10.46
N LEU A 123 4.18 3.57 10.11
CA LEU A 123 2.96 3.62 10.90
C LEU A 123 2.94 2.60 12.03
N LEU A 124 3.71 1.52 11.94
CA LEU A 124 3.71 0.46 12.94
C LEU A 124 3.88 0.98 14.37
N PRO A 125 5.00 1.64 14.74
CA PRO A 125 5.21 2.12 16.10
C PRO A 125 4.31 3.32 16.49
N ARG A 126 3.50 3.85 15.57
CA ARG A 126 2.66 5.03 15.79
C ARG A 126 1.21 4.67 16.07
N CYS A 127 0.67 3.70 15.35
CA CYS A 127 -0.76 3.41 15.40
C CYS A 127 -1.20 2.01 14.92
N LEU A 128 -0.30 1.10 14.58
CA LEU A 128 -0.71 -0.27 14.16
C LEU A 128 -0.57 -1.31 15.26
N LEU A 129 0.13 -1.00 16.36
CA LEU A 129 0.28 -1.87 17.53
C LEU A 129 -0.86 -1.61 18.54
N VAL A 130 -1.37 -2.68 19.15
CA VAL A 130 -2.31 -2.59 20.27
C VAL A 130 -1.54 -2.18 21.54
N GLU A 131 -2.23 -1.66 22.57
CA GLU A 131 -1.63 -1.15 23.81
C GLU A 131 -0.58 -2.10 24.41
N ASP A 132 -0.88 -3.40 24.46
CA ASP A 132 0.02 -4.44 25.01
C ASP A 132 1.21 -4.79 24.10
N GLU A 133 1.12 -4.51 22.79
CA GLU A 133 2.23 -4.74 21.86
C GLU A 133 3.25 -3.59 21.85
N ASN A 134 2.87 -2.39 22.32
CA ASN A 134 3.76 -1.23 22.34
C ASN A 134 4.95 -1.38 23.30
N SER A 135 4.89 -2.34 24.24
CA SER A 135 6.01 -2.68 25.13
C SER A 135 7.02 -3.65 24.52
N VAL A 136 6.75 -4.21 23.34
CA VAL A 136 7.66 -5.16 22.68
C VAL A 136 8.68 -4.37 21.87
N GLU A 137 9.93 -4.36 22.34
CA GLU A 137 11.05 -3.84 21.55
C GLU A 137 11.17 -4.63 20.23
N PRO A 138 11.60 -3.99 19.12
CA PRO A 138 11.85 -4.72 17.88
C PRO A 138 12.78 -5.91 18.16
N PRO A 139 12.51 -7.09 17.56
CA PRO A 139 13.35 -8.26 17.79
C PRO A 139 14.83 -7.99 17.53
N ASP A 140 15.70 -8.60 18.33
CA ASP A 140 17.15 -8.43 18.24
C ASP A 140 17.65 -8.69 16.81
N GLY A 141 18.47 -7.77 16.30
CA GLY A 141 19.05 -7.85 14.95
C GLY A 141 18.24 -7.19 13.84
N ILE A 142 17.03 -6.69 14.13
CA ILE A 142 16.23 -5.93 13.16
C ILE A 142 16.55 -4.44 13.28
N GLY A 143 16.87 -3.82 12.14
CA GLY A 143 17.19 -2.40 12.09
C GLY A 143 16.03 -1.53 12.57
N LYS A 144 16.37 -0.36 13.12
CA LYS A 144 15.35 0.66 13.40
C LYS A 144 14.64 1.00 12.10
N ASN A 145 13.32 0.76 12.04
CA ASN A 145 12.44 0.93 10.88
C ASN A 145 12.48 -0.20 9.83
N GLU A 146 12.94 -1.41 10.16
CA GLU A 146 12.86 -2.60 9.30
C GLU A 146 11.79 -3.59 9.80
N TYR A 147 10.69 -3.05 10.30
CA TYR A 147 9.65 -3.85 10.94
C TYR A 147 8.97 -4.84 9.98
N ASP A 148 8.96 -4.57 8.69
CA ASP A 148 8.47 -5.48 7.66
C ASP A 148 9.18 -6.84 7.65
N GLN A 149 10.39 -6.92 8.21
CA GLN A 149 11.17 -8.15 8.34
C GLN A 149 10.79 -8.98 9.59
N ALA A 150 10.07 -8.40 10.55
CA ALA A 150 9.68 -9.09 11.79
C ALA A 150 8.19 -9.44 11.80
N TYR A 151 7.37 -8.53 11.29
CA TYR A 151 5.92 -8.56 11.46
C TYR A 151 5.25 -9.27 10.28
N GLY A 152 4.04 -9.77 10.52
CA GLY A 152 3.33 -10.65 9.59
C GLY A 152 2.05 -10.07 9.00
N LEU A 153 1.25 -10.96 8.43
CA LEU A 153 -0.01 -10.65 7.75
C LEU A 153 -0.99 -9.88 8.66
N GLU A 154 -1.08 -10.20 9.94
CA GLU A 154 -2.02 -9.56 10.85
C GLU A 154 -1.75 -8.06 11.04
N HIS A 155 -0.49 -7.64 11.11
CA HIS A 155 -0.13 -6.22 11.22
C HIS A 155 -0.26 -5.51 9.88
N LEU A 156 0.00 -6.22 8.78
CA LEU A 156 -0.27 -5.71 7.43
C LEU A 156 -1.76 -5.43 7.22
N MET A 157 -2.65 -6.28 7.75
CA MET A 157 -4.09 -6.03 7.65
C MET A 157 -4.52 -4.77 8.39
N ARG A 158 -3.93 -4.47 9.55
CA ARG A 158 -4.17 -3.22 10.28
C ARG A 158 -3.71 -2.00 9.50
N LEU A 159 -2.60 -2.11 8.76
CA LEU A 159 -2.18 -1.03 7.86
C LEU A 159 -3.30 -0.68 6.87
N PHE A 160 -3.92 -1.65 6.22
CA PHE A 160 -4.95 -1.39 5.22
C PHE A 160 -6.26 -0.82 5.77
N GLU A 161 -6.50 -0.92 7.09
CA GLU A 161 -7.62 -0.22 7.74
C GLU A 161 -7.31 1.26 8.00
N VAL A 162 -6.06 1.60 8.31
CA VAL A 162 -5.63 2.95 8.67
C VAL A 162 -5.20 3.76 7.44
N LEU A 163 -4.58 3.09 6.46
CA LEU A 163 -3.91 3.70 5.32
C LEU A 163 -4.83 4.62 4.50
N PRO A 164 -6.09 4.27 4.15
CA PRO A 164 -6.95 5.16 3.37
C PRO A 164 -7.14 6.53 4.00
N ASN A 165 -7.45 6.55 5.30
CA ASN A 165 -7.62 7.79 6.06
C ASN A 165 -6.30 8.55 6.19
N TYR A 166 -5.19 7.84 6.37
CA TYR A 166 -3.88 8.47 6.43
C TYR A 166 -3.52 9.15 5.11
N LEU A 167 -3.70 8.47 3.96
CA LEU A 167 -3.37 9.01 2.64
C LEU A 167 -4.18 10.26 2.32
N VAL A 168 -5.49 10.27 2.57
CA VAL A 168 -6.35 11.45 2.32
C VAL A 168 -5.90 12.67 3.14
N ASN A 169 -5.45 12.46 4.37
CA ASN A 169 -5.08 13.56 5.26
C ASN A 169 -3.63 14.06 5.06
N THR A 170 -2.76 13.25 4.47
CA THR A 170 -1.33 13.56 4.36
C THR A 170 -0.86 13.83 2.93
N LEU A 171 -1.49 13.21 1.94
CA LEU A 171 -1.13 13.37 0.53
C LEU A 171 -2.12 14.23 -0.22
N ARG A 172 -1.61 15.29 -0.82
CA ARG A 172 -2.35 16.08 -1.80
C ARG A 172 -2.20 15.46 -3.18
N MET A 173 -2.82 14.31 -3.37
CA MET A 173 -2.88 13.63 -4.66
C MET A 173 -4.10 14.11 -5.45
N ASN A 174 -4.02 14.20 -6.78
CA ASN A 174 -5.23 14.39 -7.60
C ASN A 174 -6.05 13.08 -7.66
N GLN A 175 -7.32 13.17 -8.02
CA GLN A 175 -8.21 11.99 -8.00
C GLN A 175 -7.72 10.88 -8.95
N ASN A 176 -7.28 11.22 -10.17
CA ASN A 176 -6.84 10.22 -11.14
C ASN A 176 -5.65 9.38 -10.65
N ASN A 177 -4.67 10.01 -9.99
CA ASN A 177 -3.53 9.29 -9.43
C ASN A 177 -3.96 8.49 -8.19
N SER A 178 -4.86 9.05 -7.37
CA SER A 178 -5.45 8.35 -6.22
C SER A 178 -6.11 7.04 -6.65
N ASP A 179 -6.94 7.11 -7.69
CA ASP A 179 -7.64 5.94 -8.24
C ASP A 179 -6.67 4.91 -8.81
N LYS A 180 -5.62 5.33 -9.51
CA LYS A 180 -4.58 4.42 -10.02
C LYS A 180 -3.86 3.68 -8.90
N VAL A 181 -3.45 4.39 -7.85
CA VAL A 181 -2.78 3.76 -6.69
C VAL A 181 -3.75 2.82 -5.96
N ALA A 182 -5.00 3.26 -5.75
CA ALA A 182 -6.03 2.44 -5.14
C ALA A 182 -6.30 1.16 -5.93
N ASN A 183 -6.35 1.22 -7.26
CA ASN A 183 -6.54 0.04 -8.10
C ASN A 183 -5.41 -0.99 -7.91
N HIS A 184 -4.15 -0.58 -7.92
CA HIS A 184 -3.04 -1.51 -7.73
C HIS A 184 -2.95 -2.04 -6.29
N MET A 185 -3.34 -1.24 -5.30
CA MET A 185 -3.49 -1.72 -3.92
C MET A 185 -4.64 -2.72 -3.79
N ASN A 186 -5.75 -2.50 -4.49
CA ASN A 186 -6.88 -3.44 -4.53
C ASN A 186 -6.51 -4.74 -5.23
N GLU A 187 -5.71 -4.69 -6.30
CA GLU A 187 -5.15 -5.89 -6.94
C GLU A 187 -4.23 -6.66 -5.99
N PHE A 188 -3.40 -5.96 -5.22
CA PHE A 188 -2.59 -6.59 -4.18
C PHE A 188 -3.47 -7.29 -3.14
N LEU A 189 -4.52 -6.62 -2.65
CA LEU A 189 -5.46 -7.19 -1.69
C LEU A 189 -6.21 -8.40 -2.25
N ASP A 190 -6.63 -8.35 -3.51
CA ASP A 190 -7.28 -9.48 -4.19
C ASP A 190 -6.33 -10.68 -4.32
N TRP A 191 -5.08 -10.46 -4.75
CA TRP A 191 -4.05 -11.50 -4.78
C TRP A 191 -3.79 -12.08 -3.39
N LEU A 192 -3.69 -11.22 -2.38
CA LEU A 192 -3.42 -11.61 -1.00
C LEU A 192 -4.57 -12.47 -0.45
N SER A 193 -5.82 -12.15 -0.79
CA SER A 193 -6.98 -12.95 -0.37
C SER A 193 -6.95 -14.38 -0.91
N LYS A 194 -6.44 -14.58 -2.12
CA LYS A 194 -6.28 -15.90 -2.76
C LYS A 194 -5.10 -16.68 -2.20
N SER A 195 -4.11 -15.98 -1.65
CA SER A 195 -2.86 -16.56 -1.15
C SER A 195 -2.78 -16.57 0.39
N ILE A 196 -3.87 -16.17 1.08
CA ILE A 196 -3.87 -15.86 2.50
C ILE A 196 -3.39 -17.04 3.36
N ASP A 197 -3.78 -18.27 3.01
CA ASP A 197 -3.44 -19.47 3.78
C ASP A 197 -1.95 -19.80 3.75
N GLN A 198 -1.19 -19.26 2.80
CA GLN A 198 0.28 -19.41 2.77
C GLN A 198 0.97 -18.57 3.85
N PHE A 199 0.27 -17.57 4.40
CA PHE A 199 0.84 -16.54 5.28
C PHE A 199 0.25 -16.52 6.69
N LYS A 200 -0.85 -17.25 6.93
CA LYS A 200 -1.34 -17.57 8.28
C LYS A 200 -0.33 -18.45 9.02
#